data_AF-A0A6I4U0C1-F1
#
_entry.id   AF-A0A6I4U0C1-F1
#
_cell.length_a   1.000
_cell.length_b   1.000
_cell.length_c   1.000
_cell.angle_alpha   90.00
_cell.angle_beta   90.00
_cell.angle_gamma   90.00
#
_symmetry.space_group_name_H-M   'P 1'
#
loop_
_entity.id
_entity.type
_entity.pdbx_description
1 polymer ?
#
loop_
_entity_poly.entity_id
_entity_poly.type
_entity_poly.pdbx_seq_one_letter_code
_entity_poly.pdbx_strand_id
1 'polypeptide(L)' 'MSFTPTKPFLIAEDEHGQVRLTLRETRYNSQGYPWIVSTVVDESFGTVAAARKHAVEHFGAKAGEFASK' A
#
# COMPACT_ATOMS: atom_id res chain seq x y z
N MET A 1 0.93 11.67 -21.09
CA MET A 1 0.85 10.35 -20.44
C MET A 1 0.20 10.56 -19.08
N SER A 2 -1.03 10.08 -18.89
CA SER A 2 -1.76 10.21 -17.63
C SER A 2 -1.07 9.34 -16.57
N PHE A 3 -0.27 9.96 -15.71
CA PHE A 3 0.23 9.34 -14.48
C PHE A 3 -0.98 9.17 -13.57
N THR A 4 -1.68 8.04 -13.69
CA THR A 4 -2.69 7.70 -12.70
C THR A 4 -1.93 7.43 -11.40
N PRO A 5 -2.10 8.27 -10.35
CA PRO A 5 -1.40 8.04 -9.10
C PRO A 5 -1.81 6.66 -8.60
N THR A 6 -0.87 5.72 -8.65
CA THR A 6 -1.11 4.38 -8.13
C THR A 6 -1.23 4.54 -6.63
N LYS A 7 -2.41 4.27 -6.09
CA LYS A 7 -2.66 4.25 -4.66
C LYS A 7 -1.59 3.40 -3.97
N PRO A 8 -0.66 4.00 -3.21
CA PRO A 8 0.52 3.31 -2.71
C PRO A 8 0.20 2.32 -1.60
N PHE A 9 -0.97 2.38 -0.96
CA PHE A 9 -1.33 1.46 0.12
C PHE A 9 -2.44 0.52 -0.35
N LEU A 10 -2.12 -0.75 -0.58
CA LEU A 10 -3.09 -1.77 -0.91
C LEU A 10 -3.42 -2.58 0.35
N ILE A 11 -4.70 -2.64 0.68
CA ILE A 11 -5.23 -3.43 1.78
C ILE A 11 -5.96 -4.63 1.18
N ALA A 12 -5.54 -5.83 1.56
CA ALA A 12 -6.15 -7.08 1.15
C ALA A 12 -6.49 -7.92 2.39
N GLU A 13 -7.59 -8.66 2.34
CA GLU A 13 -7.94 -9.64 3.36
C GLU A 13 -7.52 -11.04 2.86
N ASP A 14 -6.83 -11.79 3.72
CA ASP A 14 -6.47 -13.19 3.47
C ASP A 14 -7.62 -14.13 3.85
N GLU A 15 -7.57 -15.38 3.38
CA GLU A 15 -8.56 -16.43 3.65
C GLU A 15 -8.74 -16.75 5.15
N HIS A 16 -7.80 -16.33 5.99
CA HIS A 16 -7.88 -16.47 7.45
C HIS A 16 -8.58 -15.29 8.14
N GLY A 17 -9.14 -14.32 7.39
CA GLY A 17 -9.75 -13.10 7.92
C GLY A 17 -8.72 -12.09 8.46
N GLN A 18 -7.44 -12.28 8.11
CA GLN A 18 -6.38 -11.34 8.46
C GLN A 18 -6.24 -10.29 7.36
N VAL A 19 -6.06 -9.05 7.75
CA VAL A 19 -5.85 -7.94 6.83
C VAL A 19 -4.35 -7.71 6.66
N ARG A 20 -3.88 -7.80 5.41
CA ARG A 20 -2.51 -7.46 5.02
C ARG A 20 -2.44 -6.10 4.36
N LEU A 21 -1.41 -5.35 4.76
CA LEU A 21 -1.04 -4.09 4.15
C LEU A 21 0.12 -4.32 3.18
N THR A 22 -0.04 -3.86 1.95
CA THR A 22 1.01 -3.87 0.93
C THR A 22 1.32 -2.44 0.51
N LEU A 23 2.56 -2.02 0.68
CA LEU A 23 3.06 -0.76 0.14
C LEU A 23 3.47 -0.94 -1.31
N ARG A 24 3.12 0.02 -2.16
CA ARG A 24 3.44 0.07 -3.59
C ARG A 24 4.13 1.40 -3.85
N GLU A 25 5.45 1.37 -3.92
CA GLU A 25 6.27 2.55 -4.19
C GLU A 25 6.59 2.63 -5.68
N THR A 26 6.38 3.81 -6.28
CA THR A 26 6.88 4.08 -7.63
C THR A 26 8.31 4.60 -7.51
N ARG A 27 9.26 3.83 -8.01
CA ARG A 27 10.67 4.23 -8.09
C ARG A 27 11.06 4.40 -9.56
N TYR A 28 12.10 5.18 -9.81
CA TYR A 28 12.59 5.44 -11.16
C TYR A 28 13.99 4.85 -11.31
N ASN A 29 14.23 4.14 -12.41
CA ASN A 29 15.58 3.70 -12.73
C ASN A 29 16.43 4.86 -13.27
N SER A 30 17.72 4.60 -13.53
CA SER A 30 18.65 5.60 -14.08
C SER A 30 18.26 6.12 -15.48
N GLN A 31 17.36 5.45 -16.17
CA GLN A 31 16.82 5.84 -17.48
C GLN A 31 15.49 6.61 -17.36
N GLY A 32 15.02 6.89 -16.14
CA GLY A 32 13.78 7.62 -15.89
C GLY A 32 12.51 6.80 -16.09
N TYR A 33 12.59 5.48 -16.21
CA TYR A 33 11.42 4.61 -16.29
C TYR A 33 10.85 4.30 -14.90
N PRO A 34 9.54 4.46 -14.71
CA PRO A 34 8.89 4.08 -13.46
C PRO A 34 8.77 2.56 -13.35
N TRP A 35 9.14 2.02 -12.19
CA TRP A 35 8.79 0.66 -11.77
C TRP A 35 8.02 0.69 -10.45
N ILE A 36 7.20 -0.32 -10.21
CA ILE A 36 6.42 -0.43 -8.97
C ILE A 36 7.06 -1.50 -8.11
N VAL A 37 7.54 -1.10 -6.94
CA VAL A 37 8.02 -2.01 -5.90
C VAL A 37 6.87 -2.27 -4.95
N SER A 38 6.49 -3.54 -4.79
CA SER A 38 5.44 -3.95 -3.84
C SER A 38 6.07 -4.61 -2.64
N THR A 39 5.94 -4.01 -1.46
CA THR A 39 6.46 -4.50 -0.19
C THR A 39 5.30 -4.89 0.71
N VAL A 40 5.20 -6.17 1.05
CA VAL A 40 4.20 -6.65 2.01
C VAL A 40 4.68 -6.30 3.41
N VAL A 41 3.80 -5.70 4.21
CA VAL A 41 4.05 -5.46 5.62
C VAL A 41 3.81 -6.79 6.35
N ASP A 42 4.84 -7.27 7.06
CA ASP A 42 4.83 -8.56 7.75
C ASP A 42 3.75 -8.62 8.86
N GLU A 43 3.34 -7.46 9.36
CA GLU A 43 2.28 -7.33 10.36
C GLU A 43 0.89 -7.62 9.75
N SER A 44 0.22 -8.62 10.32
CA SER A 44 -1.18 -8.95 10.04
C SER A 44 -2.11 -8.15 10.96
N PHE A 45 -3.09 -7.47 10.39
CA PHE A 45 -4.06 -6.67 11.13
C PHE A 45 -5.40 -7.41 11.25
N GLY A 46 -6.08 -7.29 12.39
CA GLY A 46 -7.42 -7.86 12.56
C GLY A 46 -8.53 -7.06 11.85
N THR A 47 -8.25 -5.82 11.41
CA THR A 47 -9.23 -4.97 10.74
C THR A 47 -8.56 -4.05 9.72
N VAL A 48 -9.32 -3.62 8.71
CA VAL A 48 -8.91 -2.61 7.71
C VAL A 48 -8.56 -1.28 8.37
N ALA A 49 -9.27 -0.90 9.45
CA ALA A 49 -9.00 0.32 10.19
C ALA A 49 -7.62 0.29 10.88
N ALA A 50 -7.23 -0.84 11.46
CA ALA A 50 -5.91 -1.01 12.07
C ALA A 50 -4.79 -0.92 11.02
N ALA A 51 -4.95 -1.59 9.87
CA ALA A 51 -4.00 -1.49 8.76
C ALA A 51 -3.85 -0.05 8.24
N ARG A 52 -4.97 0.69 8.11
CA ARG A 52 -4.94 2.11 7.73
C ARG A 52 -4.23 2.97 8.76
N LYS A 53 -4.52 2.77 10.05
CA LYS A 53 -3.89 3.53 11.13
C LYS A 53 -2.38 3.32 11.15
N HIS A 54 -1.93 2.07 11.02
CA HIS A 54 -0.52 1.74 10.90
C HIS A 54 0.12 2.42 9.68
N ALA A 55 -0.53 2.38 8.51
CA ALA A 55 -0.05 3.08 7.32
C ALA A 55 0.07 4.60 7.51
N VAL A 56 -0.88 5.22 8.22
CA VAL A 56 -0.85 6.65 8.53
C VAL A 56 0.29 6.97 9.51
N GLU A 57 0.43 6.19 10.59
CA GLU A 57 1.38 6.45 11.68
C GLU A 57 2.84 6.15 11.27
N HIS A 58 3.09 5.04 10.58
CA HIS A 58 4.44 4.61 10.22
C HIS A 58 4.89 5.09 8.84
N PHE A 59 3.96 5.23 7.89
CA PHE A 59 4.27 5.54 6.49
C PHE A 59 3.68 6.87 6.01
N GLY A 60 2.99 7.62 6.88
CA GLY A 60 2.42 8.93 6.53
C GLY A 60 1.29 8.87 5.50
N ALA A 61 0.63 7.70 5.37
CA ALA A 61 -0.42 7.48 4.39
C ALA A 61 -1.59 8.46 4.54
N LYS A 62 -2.18 8.89 3.42
CA LYS A 62 -3.39 9.73 3.40
C LYS A 62 -4.63 8.92 2.98
N ALA A 63 -5.81 9.37 3.38
CA ALA A 63 -7.08 8.67 3.11
C ALA A 63 -7.35 8.37 1.62
N GLY A 64 -6.82 9.19 0.70
CA GLY A 64 -6.94 8.99 -0.76
C GLY A 64 -5.96 7.99 -1.36
N GLU A 65 -4.95 7.56 -0.61
CA GLU A 65 -3.84 6.72 -1.07
C GLU A 65 -4.09 5.22 -0.84
N PHE A 66 -5.24 4.88 -0.26
CA PHE A 66 -5.65 3.50 0.00
C PHE A 66 -6.44 2.90 -1.16
N ALA A 67 -5.99 1.74 -1.63
CA ALA A 67 -6.74 0.81 -2.46
C ALA A 67 -7.18 -0.38 -1.61
N SER A 68 -8.44 -0.78 -1.74
CA SER A 68 -8.94 -2.06 -1.22
C SER A 68 -9.12 -2.99 -2.41
N LYS A 69 -8.65 -4.23 -2.28
CA LYS A 69 -8.88 -5.28 -3.27
C LYS A 69 -9.80 -6.35 -2.68
#